data_AF-A0A5C3DR58-F1
#
_entry.id   AF-A0A5C3DR58-F1
#
_cell.length_a   1.000
_cell.length_b   1.000
_cell.length_c   1.000
_cell.angle_alpha   90.00
_cell.angle_beta   90.00
_cell.angle_gamma   90.00
#
_symmetry.space_group_name_H-M   'P 1'
#
loop_
_entity.id
_entity.type
_entity.pdbx_description
1 polymer ?
#
loop_
_entity_poly.entity_id
_entity_poly.type
_entity_poly.pdbx_seq_one_letter_code
_entity_poly.pdbx_strand_id
1 'polypeptide(L)'
;MKIQATLIATCLVIAISASSVAGWWIDNGSKGNRMYNAFCGDNPRTSNTKRVCVTAPASIIKQIHSKTSTFQGYLSSNGRAFVLFPGKEATVINTDTYQMVVDFNQVLTNCARVTFNGAVNPMDLLPKMVCQPGADPVAMPSESSIH
;
A
#
# COMPACT_ATOMS: atom_id res chain seq x y z
N MET A 1 -31.85 58.88 2.04
CA MET A 1 -31.02 58.06 2.95
C MET A 1 -30.85 56.68 2.31
N LYS A 2 -29.61 56.25 2.02
CA LYS A 2 -29.31 54.94 1.43
C LYS A 2 -28.40 54.19 2.40
N ILE A 3 -28.89 53.12 2.99
CA ILE A 3 -28.09 52.24 3.87
C ILE A 3 -27.62 51.10 2.97
N GLN A 4 -26.32 51.07 2.66
CA GLN A 4 -25.70 49.93 2.01
C GLN A 4 -25.32 48.93 3.11
N ALA A 5 -26.02 47.79 3.13
CA ALA A 5 -25.70 46.67 4.00
C ALA A 5 -24.63 45.81 3.32
N THR A 6 -23.40 45.88 3.82
CA THR A 6 -22.28 45.06 3.36
C THR A 6 -22.33 43.71 4.08
N LEU A 7 -22.80 42.67 3.41
CA LEU A 7 -22.75 41.29 3.90
C LEU A 7 -21.30 40.77 3.78
N ILE A 8 -20.63 40.60 4.93
CA ILE A 8 -19.31 39.97 5.01
C ILE A 8 -19.52 38.46 4.91
N ALA A 9 -19.30 37.92 3.70
CA ALA A 9 -19.26 36.50 3.43
C ALA A 9 -18.06 35.87 4.17
N THR A 10 -18.33 35.20 5.29
CA THR A 10 -17.35 34.44 6.06
C THR A 10 -17.26 33.04 5.46
N CYS A 11 -16.35 32.86 4.48
CA CYS A 11 -16.00 31.54 3.99
C CYS A 11 -15.27 30.77 5.09
N LEU A 12 -15.99 29.87 5.78
CA LEU A 12 -15.36 28.81 6.57
C LEU A 12 -14.59 27.89 5.62
N VAL A 13 -13.27 28.08 5.55
CA VAL A 13 -12.37 27.09 4.98
C VAL A 13 -12.27 25.95 6.00
N ILE A 14 -13.07 24.91 5.80
CA ILE A 14 -12.92 23.66 6.54
C ILE A 14 -11.62 23.01 6.05
N ALA A 15 -10.55 23.20 6.80
CA ALA A 15 -9.31 22.47 6.58
C ALA A 15 -9.58 21.00 6.93
N ILE A 16 -9.79 20.18 5.90
CA ILE A 16 -9.82 18.72 6.03
C ILE A 16 -8.40 18.31 6.41
N SER A 17 -8.16 18.06 7.69
CA SER A 17 -6.93 17.42 8.14
C SER A 17 -6.99 15.95 7.71
N ALA A 18 -6.42 15.66 6.54
CA ALA A 18 -6.08 14.29 6.19
C ALA A 18 -5.04 13.83 7.23
N SER A 19 -5.49 13.02 8.18
CA SER A 19 -4.59 12.32 9.09
C SER A 19 -3.89 11.25 8.27
N SER A 20 -2.77 11.63 7.63
CA SER A 20 -1.94 10.69 6.91
C SER A 20 -1.43 9.66 7.90
N VAL A 21 -1.94 8.44 7.78
CA VAL A 21 -1.44 7.31 8.57
C VAL A 21 -0.10 6.93 7.96
N ALA A 22 1.00 7.34 8.58
CA ALA A 22 2.33 6.96 8.14
C ALA A 22 2.42 5.43 8.00
N GLY A 23 3.11 4.97 6.95
CA GLY A 23 3.32 3.57 6.67
C GLY A 23 4.07 2.91 7.81
N TRP A 24 3.49 1.85 8.38
CA TRP A 24 4.08 1.18 9.53
C TRP A 24 3.94 -0.34 9.42
N TRP A 25 5.01 -1.02 9.81
CA TRP A 25 5.00 -2.45 10.05
C TRP A 25 4.35 -2.69 11.41
N ILE A 26 3.29 -3.49 11.45
CA ILE A 26 2.48 -3.69 12.66
C ILE A 26 3.30 -4.39 13.75
N ASP A 27 4.23 -5.26 13.35
CA ASP A 27 5.16 -5.95 14.26
C ASP A 27 6.47 -6.24 13.52
N ASN A 28 7.60 -5.88 14.13
CA ASN A 28 8.94 -6.14 13.62
C ASN A 28 9.58 -7.30 14.40
N GLY A 29 10.07 -8.32 13.70
CA GLY A 29 10.78 -9.46 14.30
C GLY A 29 10.03 -10.78 14.24
N SER A 30 10.23 -11.66 15.24
CA SER A 30 9.70 -13.03 15.23
C SER A 30 8.16 -13.10 15.16
N LYS A 31 7.47 -12.13 15.78
CA LYS A 31 6.01 -12.03 15.70
C LYS A 31 5.54 -11.56 14.32
N GLY A 32 6.19 -10.55 13.74
CA GLY A 32 5.94 -10.13 12.35
C GLY A 32 6.05 -11.28 11.36
N ASN A 33 7.10 -12.10 11.46
CA ASN A 33 7.26 -13.29 10.61
C ASN A 33 6.14 -14.33 10.82
N ARG A 34 5.76 -14.60 12.07
CA ARG A 34 4.66 -15.52 12.37
C ARG A 34 3.35 -15.04 11.74
N MET A 35 3.08 -13.74 11.84
CA MET A 35 1.89 -13.14 11.24
C MET A 35 1.97 -13.19 9.72
N TYR A 36 3.07 -12.76 9.11
CA TYR A 36 3.30 -12.91 7.67
C TYR A 36 3.00 -14.35 7.20
N ASN A 37 3.57 -15.37 7.86
CA ASN A 37 3.35 -16.77 7.48
C ASN A 37 1.89 -17.23 7.65
N ALA A 38 1.16 -16.69 8.63
CA ALA A 38 -0.26 -16.99 8.78
C ALA A 38 -1.08 -16.53 7.57
N PHE A 39 -0.64 -15.47 6.88
CA PHE A 39 -1.30 -14.89 5.71
C PHE A 39 -0.73 -15.36 4.37
N CYS A 40 0.58 -15.46 4.23
CA CYS A 40 1.29 -15.59 2.96
C CYS A 40 2.33 -16.71 2.94
N GLY A 41 2.47 -17.48 4.02
CA GLY A 41 3.34 -18.65 4.04
C GLY A 41 2.74 -19.83 3.28
N ASP A 42 3.48 -20.93 3.19
CA ASP A 42 3.11 -22.12 2.40
C ASP A 42 1.77 -22.75 2.81
N ASN A 43 1.36 -22.56 4.07
CA ASN A 43 0.11 -23.05 4.62
C ASN A 43 -0.62 -21.92 5.36
N PRO A 44 -1.22 -20.97 4.62
CA PRO A 44 -1.81 -19.78 5.22
C PRO A 44 -3.09 -20.16 5.97
N ARG A 45 -3.15 -19.78 7.25
CA ARG A 45 -4.31 -20.02 8.14
C ARG A 45 -5.46 -19.04 7.88
N THR A 46 -5.18 -17.95 7.18
CA THR A 46 -6.12 -16.85 6.90
C THR A 46 -6.22 -16.60 5.39
N SER A 47 -6.36 -17.67 4.62
CA SER A 47 -6.39 -17.63 3.15
C SER A 47 -7.57 -16.81 2.59
N ASN A 48 -8.67 -16.72 3.34
CA ASN A 48 -9.88 -15.97 2.96
C ASN A 48 -9.87 -14.50 3.39
N THR A 49 -8.79 -14.00 4.00
CA THR A 49 -8.68 -12.59 4.37
C THR A 49 -8.20 -11.76 3.18
N LYS A 50 -8.91 -10.66 2.90
CA LYS A 50 -8.50 -9.68 1.89
C LYS A 50 -7.13 -9.10 2.24
N ARG A 51 -6.16 -9.34 1.37
CA ARG A 51 -4.75 -8.97 1.56
C ARG A 51 -4.00 -9.03 0.23
N VAL A 52 -2.80 -8.47 0.20
CA VAL A 52 -1.84 -8.69 -0.88
C VAL A 52 -0.55 -9.22 -0.29
N CYS A 53 -0.12 -10.39 -0.74
CA CYS A 53 1.20 -10.93 -0.47
C CYS A 53 2.17 -10.33 -1.50
N VAL A 54 3.31 -9.82 -1.05
CA VAL A 54 4.30 -9.14 -1.88
C VAL A 54 5.66 -9.77 -1.66
N THR A 55 6.41 -9.99 -2.74
CA THR A 55 7.83 -10.37 -2.71
C THR A 55 8.66 -9.23 -3.27
N ALA A 56 9.81 -8.96 -2.65
CA ALA A 56 10.68 -7.87 -3.04
C ALA A 56 12.14 -8.19 -2.67
N PRO A 57 13.13 -7.72 -3.46
CA PRO A 57 14.51 -7.70 -3.00
C PRO A 57 14.65 -6.90 -1.70
N ALA A 58 15.54 -7.35 -0.80
CA ALA A 58 15.77 -6.66 0.47
C ALA A 58 16.29 -5.21 0.27
N SER A 59 16.95 -4.93 -0.86
CA SER A 59 17.33 -3.57 -1.24
C SER A 59 16.11 -2.68 -1.43
N ILE A 60 15.10 -3.12 -2.19
CA ILE A 60 13.86 -2.38 -2.42
C ILE A 60 13.09 -2.13 -1.13
N ILE A 61 13.01 -3.12 -0.24
CA ILE A 61 12.33 -2.94 1.07
C ILE A 61 13.02 -1.84 1.90
N LYS A 62 14.34 -1.73 1.84
CA LYS A 62 15.09 -0.66 2.53
C LYS A 62 14.84 0.74 1.96
N GLN A 63 14.39 0.83 0.71
CA GLN A 63 14.04 2.10 0.06
C GLN A 63 12.63 2.58 0.41
N ILE A 64 11.82 1.76 1.11
CA ILE A 64 10.44 2.15 1.45
C ILE A 64 10.46 3.31 2.45
N HIS A 65 9.93 4.45 2.01
CA HIS A 65 9.81 5.65 2.82
C HIS A 65 8.57 5.58 3.71
N SER A 66 8.73 5.13 4.96
CA SER A 66 7.63 5.01 5.92
C SER A 66 6.84 6.30 6.14
N LYS A 67 7.51 7.47 6.07
CA LYS A 67 6.88 8.79 6.30
C LYS A 67 5.94 9.23 5.17
N THR A 68 6.21 8.83 3.94
CA THR A 68 5.40 9.22 2.77
C THR A 68 4.53 8.08 2.27
N SER A 69 4.79 6.85 2.71
CA SER A 69 3.94 5.69 2.43
C SER A 69 2.74 5.66 3.36
N THR A 70 1.66 5.01 2.94
CA THR A 70 0.44 4.77 3.71
C THR A 70 0.10 3.29 3.63
N PHE A 71 0.60 2.49 4.58
CA PHE A 71 0.37 1.06 4.57
C PHE A 71 0.34 0.48 5.98
N GLN A 72 -0.28 -0.70 6.06
CA GLN A 72 -0.23 -1.57 7.23
C GLN A 72 0.13 -2.97 6.76
N GLY A 73 1.12 -3.58 7.42
CA GLY A 73 1.58 -4.89 7.00
C GLY A 73 2.48 -5.59 7.99
N TYR A 74 2.77 -6.85 7.69
CA TYR A 74 3.78 -7.64 8.38
C TYR A 74 4.91 -8.00 7.41
N LEU A 75 6.15 -7.79 7.88
CA LEU A 75 7.35 -8.16 7.16
C LEU A 75 7.75 -9.60 7.50
N SER A 76 8.15 -10.36 6.49
CA SER A 76 8.77 -11.68 6.67
C SER A 76 10.12 -11.58 7.39
N SER A 77 10.55 -12.66 8.04
CA SER A 77 11.82 -12.70 8.81
C SER A 77 13.06 -12.40 7.97
N ASN A 78 13.07 -12.79 6.70
CA ASN A 78 14.21 -12.57 5.81
C ASN A 78 14.21 -11.16 5.18
N GLY A 79 13.17 -10.35 5.43
CA GLY A 79 13.04 -9.01 4.84
C GLY A 79 12.99 -9.03 3.31
N ARG A 80 12.36 -10.06 2.71
CA ARG A 80 12.21 -10.21 1.25
C ARG A 80 10.76 -10.40 0.79
N ALA A 81 9.84 -10.35 1.74
CA ALA A 81 8.42 -10.44 1.47
C ALA A 81 7.63 -9.77 2.59
N PHE A 82 6.42 -9.33 2.28
CA PHE A 82 5.51 -8.77 3.26
C PHE A 82 4.06 -8.97 2.84
N VAL A 83 3.14 -8.75 3.78
CA VAL A 83 1.71 -8.78 3.54
C VAL A 83 1.11 -7.41 3.82
N LEU A 84 0.22 -6.96 2.94
CA LEU A 84 -0.53 -5.71 3.06
C LEU A 84 -2.00 -5.99 3.32
N PHE A 85 -2.63 -5.12 4.11
CA PHE A 85 -4.05 -5.20 4.47
C PHE A 85 -4.82 -3.96 3.98
N PRO A 86 -6.15 -4.10 3.75
CA PRO A 86 -7.00 -2.97 3.47
C PRO A 86 -6.94 -1.93 4.60
N GLY A 87 -6.67 -0.68 4.22
CA GLY A 87 -6.85 0.49 5.07
C GLY A 87 -8.17 1.21 4.75
N LYS A 88 -8.33 2.42 5.30
CA LYS A 88 -9.43 3.33 4.93
C LYS A 88 -9.29 3.84 3.48
N GLU A 89 -8.04 4.00 3.04
CA GLU A 89 -7.66 4.47 1.71
C GLU A 89 -6.84 3.39 1.00
N ALA A 90 -6.53 3.64 -0.27
CA ALA A 90 -5.57 2.81 -0.99
C ALA A 90 -4.23 2.77 -0.24
N THR A 91 -3.62 1.60 -0.23
CA THR A 91 -2.29 1.43 0.33
C THR A 91 -1.27 1.98 -0.67
N VAL A 92 -0.39 2.88 -0.20
CA VAL A 92 0.68 3.46 -1.03
C VAL A 92 2.02 3.11 -0.40
N ILE A 93 2.92 2.54 -1.21
CA ILE A 93 4.31 2.30 -0.84
C ILE A 93 5.18 3.13 -1.78
N ASN A 94 5.84 4.14 -1.22
CA ASN A 94 6.80 4.96 -1.94
C ASN A 94 8.20 4.40 -1.69
N THR A 95 8.91 4.11 -2.78
CA THR A 95 10.34 3.79 -2.77
C THR A 95 11.13 4.96 -3.36
N ASP A 96 12.46 4.90 -3.32
CA ASP A 96 13.32 5.87 -3.99
C ASP A 96 13.05 5.96 -5.51
N THR A 97 12.50 4.90 -6.11
CA THR A 97 12.52 4.72 -7.57
C THR A 97 11.14 4.67 -8.22
N TYR A 98 10.13 4.20 -7.49
CA TYR A 98 8.77 4.07 -7.99
C TYR A 98 7.77 4.02 -6.81
N GLN A 99 6.50 4.10 -7.14
CA GLN A 99 5.40 3.94 -6.21
C GLN A 99 4.61 2.67 -6.50
N MET A 100 4.34 1.87 -5.49
CA MET A 100 3.36 0.78 -5.57
C MET A 100 2.05 1.26 -4.92
N VAL A 101 0.94 1.12 -5.64
CA VAL A 101 -0.40 1.41 -5.13
C VAL A 101 -1.21 0.13 -5.09
N VAL A 102 -1.84 -0.14 -3.95
CA VAL A 102 -2.73 -1.27 -3.75
C VAL A 102 -4.10 -0.76 -3.37
N ASP A 103 -5.02 -0.84 -4.32
CA ASP A 103 -6.41 -0.46 -4.13
C ASP A 103 -7.25 -1.69 -3.76
N PHE A 104 -7.63 -1.75 -2.49
CA PHE A 104 -8.51 -2.78 -1.96
C PHE A 104 -9.99 -2.48 -2.16
N ASN A 105 -10.40 -1.33 -2.70
CA ASN A 105 -11.82 -0.98 -2.90
C ASN A 105 -12.35 -1.50 -4.24
N GLN A 106 -12.08 -2.78 -4.52
CA GLN A 106 -12.55 -3.45 -5.74
C GLN A 106 -13.97 -3.99 -5.57
N VAL A 107 -14.73 -3.97 -6.66
CA VAL A 107 -16.09 -4.56 -6.75
C VAL A 107 -16.06 -6.06 -6.44
N LEU A 108 -15.01 -6.75 -6.89
CA LEU A 108 -14.82 -8.17 -6.59
C LEU A 108 -14.37 -8.36 -5.14
N THR A 109 -15.12 -9.17 -4.40
CA THR A 109 -14.80 -9.54 -3.02
C THR A 109 -13.41 -10.16 -2.93
N ASN A 110 -12.65 -9.80 -1.90
CA ASN A 110 -11.28 -10.29 -1.65
C ASN A 110 -10.25 -10.04 -2.78
N CYS A 111 -10.56 -9.15 -3.73
CA CYS A 111 -9.60 -8.71 -4.73
C CYS A 111 -9.01 -7.34 -4.41
N ALA A 112 -7.77 -7.12 -4.82
CA ALA A 112 -7.09 -5.84 -4.82
C ALA A 112 -6.51 -5.58 -6.22
N ARG A 113 -6.47 -4.31 -6.61
CA ARG A 113 -5.74 -3.87 -7.80
C ARG A 113 -4.37 -3.36 -7.37
N VAL A 114 -3.32 -3.86 -7.98
CA VAL A 114 -1.95 -3.42 -7.74
C VAL A 114 -1.42 -2.72 -8.99
N THR A 115 -0.86 -1.53 -8.80
CA THR A 115 -0.19 -0.77 -9.87
C THR A 115 1.18 -0.32 -9.40
N PHE A 116 2.12 -0.27 -10.34
CA PHE A 116 3.42 0.35 -10.13
C PHE A 116 3.50 1.60 -10.98
N ASN A 117 3.73 2.76 -10.36
CA ASN A 117 3.86 4.05 -11.03
C ASN A 117 5.33 4.46 -11.04
N GLY A 118 5.86 4.84 -12.20
CA GLY A 118 7.27 5.18 -12.36
C GLY A 118 8.22 3.98 -12.43
N ALA A 119 7.68 2.76 -12.53
CA ALA A 119 8.49 1.58 -12.80
C ALA A 119 9.03 1.59 -14.25
N VAL A 120 10.21 1.00 -14.42
CA VAL A 120 11.00 0.97 -15.68
C VAL A 120 10.32 0.18 -16.76
N ASN A 121 9.81 -0.99 -16.35
CA ASN A 121 9.34 -1.99 -17.27
C ASN A 121 7.87 -1.69 -17.57
N PRO A 122 7.50 -1.44 -18.84
CA PRO A 122 6.11 -1.16 -19.20
C PRO A 122 5.15 -2.26 -18.76
N MET A 123 5.61 -3.51 -18.67
CA MET A 123 4.80 -4.63 -18.18
C MET A 123 4.47 -4.53 -16.69
N ASP A 124 5.29 -3.85 -15.89
CA ASP A 124 5.03 -3.62 -14.47
C ASP A 124 4.07 -2.45 -14.23
N LEU A 125 3.91 -1.56 -15.22
CA LEU A 125 2.93 -0.46 -15.17
C LEU A 125 1.49 -0.95 -15.34
N LEU A 126 1.29 -2.14 -15.92
CA LEU A 126 -0.05 -2.69 -16.12
C LEU A 126 -0.69 -3.06 -14.77
N PRO A 127 -1.94 -2.61 -14.50
CA PRO A 127 -2.63 -2.99 -13.29
C PRO A 127 -2.80 -4.51 -13.19
N LYS A 128 -2.37 -5.08 -12.07
CA LYS A 128 -2.51 -6.50 -11.75
C LYS A 128 -3.66 -6.68 -10.76
N MET A 129 -4.63 -7.53 -11.10
CA MET A 129 -5.70 -7.91 -10.17
C MET A 129 -5.27 -9.13 -9.35
N VAL A 130 -5.33 -9.01 -8.03
CA VAL A 130 -4.90 -10.04 -7.08
C VAL A 130 -6.11 -10.44 -6.25
N CYS A 131 -6.57 -11.69 -6.36
CA CYS A 131 -7.78 -12.17 -5.69
C CYS A 131 -7.47 -13.32 -4.72
N GLN A 132 -8.01 -13.24 -3.51
CA GLN A 132 -7.83 -14.27 -2.49
C GLN A 132 -9.11 -15.11 -2.31
N PRO A 133 -8.99 -16.41 -2.01
CA PRO A 133 -7.74 -17.18 -1.88
C PRO A 133 -7.10 -17.51 -3.24
N GLY A 134 -5.79 -17.81 -3.23
CA GLY A 134 -5.11 -18.50 -4.35
C GLY A 134 -4.26 -17.62 -5.28
N ALA A 135 -4.28 -16.29 -5.16
CA ALA A 135 -3.36 -15.47 -5.95
C ALA A 135 -1.91 -15.59 -5.46
N ASP A 136 -1.01 -15.69 -6.43
CA ASP A 136 0.43 -15.65 -6.21
C ASP A 136 0.88 -14.31 -5.60
N PRO A 137 1.99 -14.29 -4.84
CA PRO A 137 2.58 -13.06 -4.37
C PRO A 137 2.95 -12.11 -5.53
N VAL A 138 2.67 -10.83 -5.36
CA VAL A 138 3.08 -9.80 -6.31
C VAL A 138 4.57 -9.52 -6.16
N ALA A 139 5.33 -9.70 -7.24
CA ALA A 139 6.73 -9.30 -7.27
C ALA A 139 6.87 -7.78 -7.45
N MET A 140 7.62 -7.13 -6.56
CA MET A 140 8.09 -5.77 -6.74
C MET A 140 9.25 -5.72 -7.73
N PRO A 141 9.26 -4.77 -8.69
CA PRO A 141 10.38 -4.57 -9.62
C PRO A 141 11.71 -4.35 -8.90
N SER A 142 12.80 -4.93 -9.40
CA SER A 142 14.13 -4.88 -8.78
C SER A 142 14.99 -3.69 -9.20
N GLU A 143 14.63 -2.99 -10.28
CA GLU A 143 15.44 -1.92 -10.90
C GLU A 143 14.61 -0.65 -11.17
N SER A 144 15.30 0.49 -11.29
CA SER A 144 14.76 1.80 -11.69
C SER A 144 15.28 2.22 -13.07
N SER A 145 14.47 2.91 -13.87
CA SER A 145 14.85 3.45 -15.17
C SER A 145 15.58 4.74 -14.88
N ILE A 146 16.90 4.65 -14.70
CA ILE A 146 17.76 5.80 -14.92
C ILE A 146 18.36 5.60 -16.32
N HIS A 147 17.65 6.09 -17.33
CA HIS A 147 18.24 6.51 -18.60
C HIS A 147 17.77 7.91 -18.89
#